data_AF-A0A8C5YTK0-F1
#
_entry.id   AF-A0A8C5YTK0-F1
#
_cell.length_a   1.000
_cell.length_b   1.000
_cell.length_c   1.000
_cell.angle_alpha   90.00
_cell.angle_beta   90.00
_cell.angle_gamma   90.00
#
_symmetry.space_group_name_H-M   'P 1'
#
loop_
_entity.id
_entity.type
_entity.pdbx_description
1 polymer ?
#
loop_
_entity_poly.entity_id
_entity_poly.type
_entity_poly.pdbx_seq_one_letter_code
_entity_poly.pdbx_strand_id
1 'polypeptide(L)'
;MATAPGKVCYYYDGDVGNYYYGQGHPMKPHRIRMTHNLLLNYGLYRKMEIYRPHKTNAEEMTKYHSDDNIKFFAVVLQCGSDSLSGDRLGCFNLTIKGHAKCVEFVKSFNLPMLMLGGGGYTIRNVARCWTYETAVAVDTEISNELPYNDYFEYFGPDFKLHIKSQPLGQESTVFLFC
;
A
#
# COMPACT_ATOMS: atom_id res chain seq x y z
N MET A 1 3.06 28.99 -1.30
CA MET A 1 3.43 28.73 0.11
C MET A 1 3.45 27.23 0.29
N ALA A 2 4.45 26.65 0.94
CA ALA A 2 4.40 25.23 1.29
C ALA A 2 3.38 25.06 2.43
N THR A 3 2.38 24.22 2.24
CA THR A 3 1.47 23.79 3.30
C THR A 3 2.26 22.96 4.32
N ALA A 4 1.93 23.07 5.61
CA ALA A 4 2.54 22.22 6.62
C ALA A 4 2.19 20.75 6.30
N PRO A 5 3.13 19.80 6.47
CA PRO A 5 2.89 18.39 6.15
C PRO A 5 1.69 17.87 6.93
N GLY A 6 0.75 17.24 6.21
CA GLY A 6 -0.47 16.70 6.78
C GLY A 6 -0.15 15.62 7.83
N LYS A 7 -0.89 15.63 8.94
CA LYS A 7 -0.72 14.65 10.01
C LYS A 7 -1.14 13.25 9.50
N VAL A 8 -0.21 12.31 9.47
CA VAL A 8 -0.46 10.92 9.04
C VAL A 8 -0.81 10.05 10.24
N CYS A 9 -1.94 9.35 10.16
CA CYS A 9 -2.35 8.31 11.10
C CYS A 9 -2.32 6.95 10.41
N TYR A 10 -1.71 5.96 11.04
CA TYR A 10 -1.52 4.61 10.50
C TYR A 10 -2.16 3.58 11.43
N TYR A 11 -2.98 2.68 10.87
CA TYR A 11 -3.74 1.68 11.63
C TYR A 11 -3.17 0.28 11.42
N TYR A 12 -2.85 -0.42 12.51
CA TYR A 12 -2.34 -1.78 12.45
C TYR A 12 -2.72 -2.59 13.70
N ASP A 13 -3.06 -3.85 13.50
CA ASP A 13 -3.23 -4.85 14.55
C ASP A 13 -2.26 -6.00 14.30
N GLY A 14 -1.49 -6.40 15.32
CA GLY A 14 -0.51 -7.48 15.22
C GLY A 14 -1.10 -8.83 14.80
N ASP A 15 -2.39 -9.06 15.11
CA ASP A 15 -3.09 -10.30 14.78
C ASP A 15 -3.39 -10.42 13.27
N VAL A 16 -3.40 -9.30 12.52
CA VAL A 16 -3.78 -9.27 11.09
C VAL A 16 -2.88 -10.18 10.23
N GLY A 17 -1.61 -10.31 10.60
CA GLY A 17 -0.64 -11.13 9.87
C GLY A 17 -0.78 -12.64 10.08
N ASN A 18 -1.59 -13.06 11.06
CA ASN A 18 -1.74 -14.44 11.49
C ASN A 18 -2.95 -15.14 10.85
N TYR A 19 -3.90 -14.38 10.27
CA TYR A 19 -5.04 -14.95 9.56
C TYR A 19 -4.63 -15.72 8.30
N TYR A 20 -5.20 -16.91 8.12
CA TYR A 20 -4.85 -17.83 7.05
C TYR A 20 -6.08 -18.23 6.23
N TYR A 21 -6.07 -17.90 4.94
CA TYR A 21 -7.15 -18.19 3.98
C TYR A 21 -7.17 -19.65 3.47
N GLY A 22 -6.33 -20.53 4.02
CA GLY A 22 -6.20 -21.91 3.55
C GLY A 22 -5.02 -22.16 2.61
N GLN A 23 -4.80 -23.45 2.32
CA GLN A 23 -3.76 -23.94 1.44
C GLN A 23 -4.05 -23.54 -0.01
N GLY A 24 -3.01 -23.23 -0.80
CA GLY A 24 -3.15 -22.76 -2.19
C GLY A 24 -3.68 -21.33 -2.36
N HIS A 25 -4.51 -20.82 -1.45
CA HIS A 25 -5.19 -19.53 -1.63
C HIS A 25 -4.21 -18.34 -1.80
N PRO A 26 -4.37 -17.46 -2.80
CA PRO A 26 -3.38 -16.43 -3.13
C PRO A 26 -3.37 -15.26 -2.14
N MET A 27 -4.50 -14.91 -1.52
CA MET A 27 -4.55 -13.88 -0.48
C MET A 27 -3.79 -14.35 0.77
N LYS A 28 -2.72 -13.65 1.14
CA LYS A 28 -1.91 -13.89 2.34
C LYS A 28 -1.86 -12.62 3.20
N PRO A 29 -2.67 -12.50 4.26
CA PRO A 29 -2.68 -11.34 5.19
C PRO A 29 -1.31 -11.01 5.79
N HIS A 30 -0.43 -12.00 5.91
CA HIS A 30 0.97 -11.86 6.29
C HIS A 30 1.72 -10.72 5.58
N ARG A 31 1.36 -10.39 4.32
CA ARG A 31 1.94 -9.24 3.59
C ARG A 31 1.81 -7.90 4.33
N ILE A 32 0.74 -7.70 5.10
CA ILE A 32 0.51 -6.50 5.93
C ILE A 32 1.53 -6.45 7.09
N ARG A 33 1.84 -7.61 7.70
CA ARG A 33 2.86 -7.74 8.75
C ARG A 33 4.28 -7.52 8.21
N MET A 34 4.56 -7.98 6.99
CA MET A 34 5.82 -7.66 6.29
C MET A 34 5.96 -6.15 6.04
N THR A 35 4.91 -5.47 5.56
CA THR A 35 4.91 -3.99 5.42
C THR A 35 5.18 -3.33 6.77
N HIS A 36 4.44 -3.69 7.82
CA HIS A 36 4.61 -3.10 9.14
C HIS A 36 6.05 -3.21 9.66
N ASN A 37 6.66 -4.39 9.51
CA ASN A 37 8.04 -4.63 9.93
C ASN A 37 9.06 -3.81 9.12
N LEU A 38 8.84 -3.58 7.82
CA LEU A 38 9.64 -2.63 7.03
C LEU A 38 9.46 -1.17 7.50
N LEU A 39 8.23 -0.72 7.77
CA LEU A 39 7.95 0.64 8.27
C LEU A 39 8.67 0.94 9.60
N LEU A 40 8.75 -0.06 10.49
CA LEU A 40 9.52 0.01 11.74
C LEU A 40 11.03 0.17 11.46
N ASN A 41 11.60 -0.71 10.64
CA ASN A 41 13.04 -0.75 10.38
C ASN A 41 13.54 0.40 9.49
N TYR A 42 12.68 1.01 8.65
CA TYR A 42 12.96 2.29 7.98
C TYR A 42 12.80 3.52 8.90
N GLY A 43 12.30 3.36 10.13
CA GLY A 43 12.08 4.46 11.07
C GLY A 43 10.87 5.35 10.76
N LEU A 44 10.03 4.97 9.79
CA LEU A 44 8.86 5.75 9.36
C LEU A 44 7.80 5.89 10.46
N TYR A 45 7.75 4.94 11.40
CA TYR A 45 6.90 5.01 12.61
C TYR A 45 7.10 6.28 13.45
N ARG A 46 8.24 6.97 13.33
CA ARG A 46 8.53 8.21 14.05
C ARG A 46 7.86 9.45 13.44
N LYS A 47 7.25 9.31 12.26
CA LYS A 47 6.67 10.40 11.45
C LYS A 47 5.16 10.29 11.28
N MET A 48 4.52 9.33 11.95
CA MET A 48 3.09 9.07 11.90
C MET A 48 2.58 8.60 13.26
N GLU A 49 1.32 8.84 13.56
CA GLU A 49 0.69 8.29 14.76
C GLU A 49 0.15 6.88 14.47
N ILE A 50 0.58 5.91 15.28
CA ILE A 50 0.19 4.51 15.12
C ILE A 50 -0.95 4.17 16.07
N TYR A 51 -2.04 3.66 15.50
CA TYR A 51 -3.24 3.26 16.22
C TYR A 51 -3.52 1.76 16.02
N ARG A 52 -3.98 1.10 17.10
CA ARG A 52 -4.62 -0.22 16.99
C ARG A 52 -6.11 0.01 16.72
N PRO A 53 -6.68 -0.49 15.60
CA PRO A 53 -8.11 -0.33 15.32
C PRO A 53 -8.96 -1.11 16.34
N HIS A 54 -10.17 -0.63 16.64
CA HIS A 54 -11.15 -1.45 17.37
C HIS A 54 -11.73 -2.53 16.45
N LYS A 55 -12.29 -3.58 17.04
CA LYS A 55 -13.06 -4.57 16.27
C LYS A 55 -14.45 -4.00 15.98
N THR A 56 -14.68 -3.66 14.72
CA THR A 56 -15.98 -3.20 14.21
C THR A 56 -17.07 -4.21 14.55
N ASN A 57 -18.19 -3.73 15.08
CA ASN A 57 -19.32 -4.59 15.44
C ASN A 57 -20.27 -4.81 14.23
N ALA A 58 -21.21 -5.76 14.35
CA ALA A 58 -22.12 -6.08 13.25
C ALA A 58 -23.01 -4.89 12.82
N GLU A 59 -23.42 -4.04 13.76
CA GLU A 59 -24.24 -2.85 13.48
C GLU A 59 -23.48 -1.85 12.60
N GLU A 60 -22.22 -1.56 12.95
CA GLU A 60 -21.32 -0.69 12.16
C GLU A 60 -21.12 -1.22 10.73
N MET A 61 -20.95 -2.54 10.56
CA MET A 61 -20.79 -3.15 9.22
C MET A 61 -22.05 -3.04 8.35
N THR A 62 -23.24 -2.93 8.93
CA THR A 62 -24.51 -2.89 8.17
C THR A 62 -24.93 -1.51 7.65
N LYS A 63 -24.19 -0.44 7.94
CA LYS A 63 -24.59 0.97 7.67
C LYS A 63 -24.46 1.44 6.20
N TYR A 64 -24.49 0.53 5.22
CA TYR A 64 -24.14 0.84 3.83
C TYR A 64 -25.31 1.40 2.97
N HIS A 65 -25.71 2.63 3.33
CA HIS A 65 -26.26 3.71 2.51
C HIS A 65 -27.75 3.78 2.07
N SER A 66 -28.33 4.92 2.46
CA SER A 66 -29.32 5.77 1.79
C SER A 66 -29.15 7.18 2.42
N ASP A 67 -29.23 8.35 1.78
CA ASP A 67 -29.35 8.71 0.35
C ASP A 67 -28.56 10.01 0.04
N ASP A 68 -28.43 10.33 -1.26
CA ASP A 68 -27.92 11.55 -1.91
C ASP A 68 -27.56 12.80 -1.06
N ASN A 69 -26.28 12.94 -0.72
CA ASN A 69 -25.58 14.23 -0.57
C ASN A 69 -24.04 14.06 -0.59
N ILE A 70 -23.48 13.59 -1.72
CA ILE A 70 -22.02 13.46 -1.88
C ILE A 70 -21.37 14.84 -2.01
N LYS A 71 -21.00 15.44 -0.88
CA LYS A 71 -20.12 16.62 -0.85
C LYS A 71 -18.66 16.15 -0.88
N PHE A 72 -17.95 16.51 -1.95
CA PHE A 72 -16.54 16.17 -2.16
C PHE A 72 -15.64 16.93 -1.16
N PHE A 73 -15.42 16.34 0.02
CA PHE A 73 -14.51 16.85 1.06
C PHE A 73 -13.34 15.92 1.41
N ALA A 74 -13.31 14.69 0.87
CA ALA A 74 -12.25 13.73 1.13
C ALA A 74 -12.05 12.79 -0.06
N VAL A 75 -10.88 12.16 -0.16
CA VAL A 75 -10.56 11.14 -1.15
C VAL A 75 -10.25 9.82 -0.44
N VAL A 76 -10.89 8.73 -0.87
CA VAL A 76 -10.51 7.37 -0.50
C VAL A 76 -9.69 6.78 -1.64
N LEU A 77 -8.40 6.51 -1.41
CA LEU A 77 -7.48 5.98 -2.41
C LEU A 77 -7.15 4.52 -2.09
N GLN A 78 -7.61 3.61 -2.95
CA GLN A 78 -7.30 2.19 -2.86
C GLN A 78 -5.96 1.91 -3.56
N CYS A 79 -4.97 1.44 -2.81
CA CYS A 79 -3.60 1.20 -3.26
C CYS A 79 -3.35 -0.29 -3.57
N GLY A 80 -4.14 -0.86 -4.48
CA GLY A 80 -4.00 -2.24 -4.96
C GLY A 80 -2.65 -2.49 -5.64
N SER A 81 -1.84 -3.40 -5.07
CA SER A 81 -0.48 -3.70 -5.52
C SER A 81 -0.39 -4.88 -6.51
N ASP A 82 -1.51 -5.42 -6.96
CA ASP A 82 -1.59 -6.39 -8.07
C ASP A 82 -1.35 -5.75 -9.44
N SER A 83 -1.48 -4.43 -9.54
CA SER A 83 -1.07 -3.66 -10.72
C SER A 83 0.45 -3.58 -10.95
N LEU A 84 1.26 -4.14 -10.03
CA LEU A 84 2.73 -4.13 -10.12
C LEU A 84 3.29 -5.21 -11.05
N SER A 85 4.43 -4.90 -11.65
CA SER A 85 5.25 -5.85 -12.42
C SER A 85 5.59 -7.11 -11.62
N GLY A 86 5.36 -8.27 -12.25
CA GLY A 86 5.64 -9.57 -11.64
C GLY A 86 4.74 -9.92 -10.46
N ASP A 87 3.52 -9.39 -10.42
CA ASP A 87 2.46 -9.96 -9.59
C ASP A 87 2.09 -11.39 -10.04
N ARG A 88 1.40 -12.17 -9.18
CA ARG A 88 0.98 -13.55 -9.50
C ARG A 88 -0.36 -13.64 -10.24
N LEU A 89 -1.23 -12.65 -10.11
CA LEU A 89 -2.55 -12.62 -10.74
C LEU A 89 -2.72 -11.41 -11.67
N GLY A 90 -2.11 -10.27 -11.32
CA GLY A 90 -2.10 -9.09 -12.18
C GLY A 90 -1.17 -9.23 -13.38
N CYS A 91 -1.55 -8.61 -14.50
CA CYS A 91 -0.84 -8.64 -15.77
C CYS A 91 -0.19 -7.30 -16.17
N PHE A 92 -0.17 -6.32 -15.26
CA PHE A 92 0.42 -5.00 -15.50
C PHE A 92 1.94 -4.99 -15.21
N ASN A 93 2.63 -3.97 -15.71
CA ASN A 93 4.08 -3.83 -15.59
C ASN A 93 4.52 -2.55 -14.83
N LEU A 94 3.71 -2.07 -13.88
CA LEU A 94 4.06 -0.87 -13.10
C LEU A 94 5.24 -1.15 -12.17
N THR A 95 6.14 -0.18 -12.03
CA THR A 95 7.13 -0.17 -10.94
C THR A 95 6.53 0.48 -9.69
N ILE A 96 7.12 0.22 -8.53
CA ILE A 96 6.71 0.86 -7.25
C ILE A 96 6.76 2.38 -7.35
N LYS A 97 7.73 2.96 -8.07
CA LYS A 97 7.78 4.42 -8.30
C LYS A 97 6.63 4.91 -9.18
N GLY A 98 6.27 4.17 -10.23
CA GLY A 98 5.15 4.51 -11.11
C GLY A 98 3.80 4.41 -10.39
N HIS A 99 3.63 3.40 -9.53
CA HIS A 99 2.44 3.22 -8.70
C HIS A 99 2.30 4.33 -7.64
N ALA A 100 3.37 4.61 -6.87
CA ALA A 100 3.37 5.66 -5.86
C ALA A 100 3.24 7.09 -6.43
N LYS A 101 3.49 7.31 -7.73
CA LYS A 101 3.17 8.60 -8.40
C LYS A 101 1.67 8.90 -8.38
N CYS A 102 0.79 7.90 -8.33
CA CYS A 102 -0.63 8.10 -8.12
C CYS A 102 -0.92 8.69 -6.72
N VAL A 103 -0.27 8.17 -5.67
CA VAL A 103 -0.39 8.71 -4.30
C VAL A 103 0.11 10.15 -4.25
N GLU A 104 1.29 10.43 -4.82
CA GLU A 104 1.87 11.78 -4.89
C GLU A 104 0.95 12.77 -5.63
N PHE A 105 0.36 12.35 -6.76
CA PHE A 105 -0.57 13.15 -7.53
C PHE A 105 -1.86 13.47 -6.74
N VAL A 106 -2.52 12.47 -6.15
CA VAL A 106 -3.75 12.70 -5.38
C VAL A 106 -3.46 13.51 -4.12
N LYS A 107 -2.29 13.33 -3.49
CA LYS A 107 -1.85 14.11 -2.33
C LYS A 107 -1.67 15.59 -2.66
N SER A 108 -1.28 15.91 -3.90
CA SER A 108 -1.11 17.29 -4.36
C SER A 108 -2.40 18.11 -4.35
N PHE A 109 -3.58 17.48 -4.31
CA PHE A 109 -4.87 18.16 -4.13
C PHE A 109 -5.08 18.73 -2.72
N ASN A 110 -4.24 18.39 -1.74
CA ASN A 110 -4.32 18.87 -0.34
C ASN A 110 -5.70 18.62 0.33
N LEU A 111 -6.40 17.56 -0.08
CA LEU A 111 -7.66 17.11 0.53
C LEU A 111 -7.40 16.07 1.64
N PRO A 112 -8.29 15.96 2.64
CA PRO A 112 -8.34 14.80 3.53
C PRO A 112 -8.31 13.49 2.74
N MET A 113 -7.34 12.62 3.01
CA MET A 113 -7.12 11.38 2.27
C MET A 113 -7.16 10.17 3.22
N LEU A 114 -7.90 9.13 2.82
CA LEU A 114 -7.83 7.80 3.39
C LEU A 114 -7.16 6.86 2.39
N MET A 115 -5.92 6.46 2.67
CA MET A 115 -5.22 5.43 1.89
C MET A 115 -5.59 4.04 2.42
N LEU A 116 -6.00 3.16 1.52
CA LEU A 116 -6.36 1.77 1.82
C LEU A 116 -5.42 0.82 1.07
N GLY A 117 -5.22 -0.39 1.62
CA GLY A 117 -4.61 -1.47 0.86
C GLY A 117 -5.51 -2.00 -0.26
N GLY A 118 -5.18 -3.16 -0.81
CA GLY A 118 -5.96 -3.76 -1.90
C GLY A 118 -5.48 -5.15 -2.25
N GLY A 119 -5.58 -5.54 -3.52
CA GLY A 119 -4.98 -6.76 -4.05
C GLY A 119 -3.44 -6.73 -4.02
N GLY A 120 -2.81 -7.71 -4.66
CA GLY A 120 -1.35 -7.89 -4.67
C GLY A 120 -0.94 -9.21 -4.01
N TYR A 121 -0.35 -10.09 -4.81
CA TYR A 121 -0.20 -11.52 -4.57
C TYR A 121 1.27 -11.97 -4.64
N THR A 122 2.16 -11.17 -5.22
CA THR A 122 3.62 -11.23 -4.96
C THR A 122 3.95 -10.47 -3.67
N ILE A 123 3.78 -11.12 -2.51
CA ILE A 123 3.79 -10.48 -1.17
C ILE A 123 5.01 -9.58 -0.86
N ARG A 124 6.21 -9.93 -1.35
CA ARG A 124 7.42 -9.11 -1.19
C ARG A 124 7.31 -7.76 -1.92
N ASN A 125 6.65 -7.73 -3.08
CA ASN A 125 6.43 -6.49 -3.85
C ASN A 125 5.35 -5.65 -3.20
N VAL A 126 4.31 -6.26 -2.63
CA VAL A 126 3.30 -5.57 -1.80
C VAL A 126 3.95 -4.89 -0.60
N ALA A 127 4.80 -5.61 0.14
CA ALA A 127 5.51 -5.07 1.29
C ALA A 127 6.39 -3.87 0.91
N ARG A 128 7.14 -3.96 -0.19
CA ARG A 128 7.93 -2.85 -0.77
C ARG A 128 7.05 -1.66 -1.19
N CYS A 129 5.92 -1.92 -1.85
CA CYS A 129 5.03 -0.88 -2.39
C CYS A 129 4.40 -0.04 -1.28
N TRP A 130 3.66 -0.67 -0.37
CA TRP A 130 3.00 0.03 0.73
C TRP A 130 4.01 0.72 1.67
N THR A 131 5.23 0.19 1.80
CA THR A 131 6.33 0.87 2.53
C THR A 131 6.72 2.17 1.85
N TYR A 132 6.91 2.17 0.52
CA TYR A 132 7.29 3.36 -0.24
C TYR A 132 6.13 4.37 -0.35
N GLU A 133 4.89 3.92 -0.54
CA GLU A 133 3.70 4.78 -0.52
C GLU A 133 3.48 5.43 0.85
N THR A 134 3.76 4.72 1.96
CA THR A 134 3.75 5.33 3.31
C THR A 134 4.84 6.41 3.42
N ALA A 135 6.03 6.16 2.86
CA ALA A 135 7.12 7.14 2.83
C ALA A 135 6.73 8.43 2.05
N VAL A 136 6.01 8.28 0.93
CA VAL A 136 5.38 9.40 0.19
C VAL A 136 4.30 10.09 1.03
N ALA A 137 3.48 9.34 1.76
CA ALA A 137 2.46 9.92 2.65
C ALA A 137 3.11 10.81 3.74
N VAL A 138 4.22 10.40 4.34
CA VAL A 138 4.97 11.17 5.36
C VAL A 138 6.10 12.07 4.81
N ASP A 139 6.06 12.43 3.52
CA ASP A 139 7.04 13.31 2.85
C ASP A 139 8.51 12.96 3.16
N THR A 140 8.85 11.68 3.05
CA THR A 140 10.15 11.14 3.44
C THR A 140 10.75 10.28 2.34
N GLU A 141 11.90 10.69 1.83
CA GLU A 141 12.73 9.80 1.03
C GLU A 141 13.34 8.69 1.91
N ILE A 142 13.34 7.46 1.39
CA ILE A 142 13.92 6.28 2.04
C ILE A 142 14.90 5.59 1.11
N SER A 143 15.92 4.94 1.69
CA SER A 143 16.96 4.24 0.92
C SER A 143 16.37 3.11 0.08
N ASN A 144 16.91 2.93 -1.12
CA ASN A 144 16.63 1.75 -1.93
C ASN A 144 17.26 0.46 -1.35
N GLU A 145 18.22 0.58 -0.44
CA GLU A 145 18.68 -0.54 0.38
C GLU A 145 17.61 -0.86 1.43
N LEU A 146 17.15 -2.12 1.48
CA LEU A 146 16.24 -2.54 2.56
C LEU A 146 17.03 -2.62 3.88
N PRO A 147 16.48 -2.11 4.99
CA PRO A 147 17.04 -2.35 6.30
C PRO A 147 16.83 -3.82 6.69
N TYR A 148 17.73 -4.35 7.53
CA TYR A 148 17.52 -5.67 8.15
C TYR A 148 16.20 -5.69 8.92
N ASN A 149 15.48 -6.81 8.81
CA ASN A 149 14.12 -6.97 9.31
C ASN A 149 13.78 -8.46 9.44
N ASP A 150 12.70 -8.81 10.15
CA ASP A 150 12.35 -10.21 10.48
C ASP A 150 12.06 -11.07 9.23
N TYR A 151 11.86 -10.44 8.08
CA TYR A 151 11.54 -11.07 6.80
C TYR A 151 12.59 -10.77 5.71
N PHE A 152 13.79 -10.32 6.09
CA PHE A 152 14.80 -9.80 5.14
C PHE A 152 15.10 -10.75 3.97
N GLU A 153 15.14 -12.05 4.24
CA GLU A 153 15.41 -13.12 3.27
C GLU A 153 14.33 -13.22 2.16
N TYR A 154 13.08 -12.80 2.42
CA TYR A 154 11.99 -12.78 1.42
C TYR A 154 12.24 -11.79 0.27
N PHE A 155 13.18 -10.85 0.47
CA PHE A 155 13.53 -9.81 -0.49
C PHE A 155 14.80 -10.14 -1.30
N GLY A 156 15.35 -11.34 -1.16
CA GLY A 156 16.43 -11.82 -2.01
C GLY A 156 16.01 -11.97 -3.50
N PRO A 157 16.97 -11.97 -4.43
CA PRO A 157 18.42 -11.92 -4.19
C PRO A 157 19.00 -10.50 -4.11
N ASP A 158 18.19 -9.46 -4.39
CA ASP A 158 18.68 -8.09 -4.57
C ASP A 158 18.62 -7.23 -3.29
N PHE A 159 17.72 -7.57 -2.36
CA PHE A 159 17.50 -6.85 -1.09
C PHE A 159 17.23 -5.35 -1.27
N LYS A 160 16.66 -4.98 -2.43
CA LYS A 160 16.29 -3.59 -2.75
C LYS A 160 14.81 -3.32 -2.51
N LEU A 161 14.46 -2.05 -2.32
CA LEU A 161 13.09 -1.58 -2.22
C LEU A 161 12.40 -1.56 -3.59
N HIS A 162 13.04 -0.97 -4.59
CA HIS A 162 12.43 -0.78 -5.91
C HIS A 162 12.60 -1.99 -6.82
N ILE A 163 11.50 -2.40 -7.46
CA ILE A 163 11.49 -3.41 -8.52
C ILE A 163 11.80 -2.79 -9.88
N LYS A 164 12.48 -3.55 -10.74
CA LYS A 164 12.60 -3.26 -12.17
C LYS A 164 11.33 -3.73 -12.89
N SER A 165 10.93 -3.03 -13.94
CA SER A 165 9.94 -3.54 -14.90
C SER A 165 10.51 -4.73 -15.66
N GLN A 166 9.64 -5.65 -16.07
CA GLN A 166 10.03 -6.73 -16.99
C GLN A 166 10.07 -6.21 -18.43
N PRO A 167 10.90 -6.79 -19.32
CA PRO A 167 10.86 -6.48 -20.74
C PRO A 167 9.47 -6.82 -21.31
N LEU A 168 8.75 -5.82 -21.80
CA LEU A 168 7.42 -6.01 -22.38
C LEU A 168 7.52 -6.48 -23.82
N GLY A 169 6.82 -7.56 -24.13
CA GLY A 169 6.39 -7.92 -25.48
C GLY A 169 4.93 -7.55 -25.75
N GLN A 170 4.39 -6.53 -25.08
CA GLN A 170 2.97 -6.15 -25.18
C GLN A 170 2.75 -4.80 -25.85
N GLU A 171 1.81 -4.81 -26.79
CA GLU A 171 1.18 -3.61 -27.33
C GLU A 171 0.35 -2.92 -26.25
N SER A 172 0.53 -1.61 -26.07
CA SER A 172 -0.32 -0.80 -25.20
C SER A 172 -1.60 -0.39 -25.91
N THR A 173 -2.45 -1.36 -26.25
CA THR A 173 -3.80 -1.08 -26.77
C THR A 173 -4.60 -0.41 -25.66
N VAL A 174 -5.02 0.83 -25.90
CA VAL A 174 -5.72 1.66 -24.89
C VAL A 174 -7.13 1.12 -24.68
N PHE A 175 -7.29 0.25 -23.69
CA PHE A 175 -8.60 -0.14 -23.19
C PHE A 175 -9.17 0.99 -22.34
N LEU A 176 -10.05 1.80 -22.92
CA LEU A 176 -11.01 2.57 -22.13
C LEU A 176 -11.95 1.57 -21.45
N PHE A 177 -11.81 1.43 -20.13
CA PHE A 177 -12.93 1.04 -19.28
C PHE A 177 -13.76 2.31 -19.02
N CYS A 178 -14.94 2.37 -19.63
CA CYS A 178 -16.06 3.19 -19.14
C CYS A 178 -16.77 2.47 -17.98
#